data_AF-A0A6A4GZ99-F1
#
_entry.id   AF-A0A6A4GZ99-F1
#
_cell.length_a   1.000
_cell.length_b   1.000
_cell.length_c   1.000
_cell.angle_alpha   90.00
_cell.angle_beta   90.00
_cell.angle_gamma   90.00
#
_symmetry.space_group_name_H-M   'P 1'
#
loop_
_entity.id
_entity.type
_entity.pdbx_description
1 polymer ?
#
loop_
_entity_poly.entity_id
_entity_poly.type
_entity_poly.pdbx_seq_one_letter_code
_entity_poly.pdbx_strand_id
1 'polypeptide(L)'
;MITLYDFDGKAKGVPWNPNVWKTRYSLNYKGLPYKTVWLEYPDVEPMMKKIGAAPTSKKADGSPLYTIPTIYDDSTGTVIADSVLIAEYLDETYPSTPKLFPPGTHALQGAFQQLFSSMLLPLVIKFIIVDVPLMLLNPGSVEYFNKHRSEQFGVPTLEALRVPPEAKDAEWHKVKDAFGALNALNKDGDTWVMGDTPSFADFVIASVLAALKSMHGKESAEWTRIMSWHGGRWERLMMAVEKYSAVL
;
A
#
# COMPACT_ATOMS: atom_id res chain seq x y z
N MET A 1 6.40 -18.51 -13.26
CA MET A 1 5.22 -17.98 -12.55
C MET A 1 5.73 -16.89 -11.62
N ILE A 2 4.92 -15.89 -11.28
CA ILE A 2 5.38 -14.85 -10.35
C ILE A 2 5.14 -15.31 -8.91
N THR A 3 6.12 -15.11 -8.03
CA THR A 3 5.97 -15.25 -6.58
C THR A 3 5.92 -13.87 -5.98
N LEU A 4 4.81 -13.50 -5.34
CA LEU A 4 4.67 -12.27 -4.56
C LEU A 4 4.95 -12.57 -3.09
N TYR A 5 5.90 -11.85 -2.49
CA TYR A 5 6.14 -11.90 -1.05
C TYR A 5 5.27 -10.85 -0.34
N ASP A 6 4.38 -11.29 0.55
CA ASP A 6 3.42 -10.47 1.30
C ASP A 6 3.52 -10.73 2.81
N PHE A 7 2.95 -9.84 3.63
CA PHE A 7 2.95 -9.98 5.08
C PHE A 7 1.81 -10.89 5.55
N ASP A 8 2.16 -11.93 6.31
CA ASP A 8 1.17 -12.70 7.06
C ASP A 8 0.53 -11.84 8.15
N GLY A 9 -0.65 -12.23 8.60
CA GLY A 9 -1.38 -11.55 9.65
C GLY A 9 -2.31 -12.49 10.40
N LYS A 10 -3.09 -11.91 11.32
CA LYS A 10 -4.08 -12.65 12.11
C LYS A 10 -5.12 -13.33 11.21
N ALA A 11 -5.60 -12.61 10.20
CA ALA A 11 -6.49 -13.15 9.19
C ALA A 11 -5.67 -13.84 8.09
N LYS A 12 -5.60 -15.18 8.15
CA LYS A 12 -4.78 -15.98 7.24
C LYS A 12 -5.22 -15.81 5.79
N GLY A 13 -4.25 -15.55 4.92
CA GLY A 13 -4.48 -15.33 3.49
C GLY A 13 -5.15 -13.99 3.17
N VAL A 14 -5.26 -13.06 4.12
CA VAL A 14 -5.90 -11.75 3.89
C VAL A 14 -4.83 -10.65 3.83
N PRO A 15 -4.61 -10.02 2.66
CA PRO A 15 -3.65 -8.94 2.52
C PRO A 15 -4.15 -7.66 3.21
N TRP A 16 -3.22 -6.93 3.81
CA TRP A 16 -3.53 -5.73 4.57
C TRP A 16 -2.50 -4.61 4.40
N ASN A 17 -1.30 -4.92 3.91
CA ASN A 17 -0.23 -3.94 3.80
C ASN A 17 -0.41 -3.05 2.55
N PRO A 18 -0.42 -1.71 2.68
CA PRO A 18 -0.66 -0.83 1.54
C PRO A 18 0.45 -0.93 0.48
N ASN A 19 1.71 -1.16 0.85
CA ASN A 19 2.75 -1.29 -0.17
C ASN A 19 2.57 -2.57 -0.98
N VAL A 20 2.22 -3.69 -0.34
CA VAL A 20 2.03 -4.95 -1.06
C VAL A 20 0.74 -4.94 -1.89
N TRP A 21 -0.30 -4.25 -1.41
CA TRP A 21 -1.52 -4.00 -2.19
C TRP A 21 -1.24 -3.35 -3.55
N LYS A 22 -0.27 -2.43 -3.66
CA LYS A 22 0.11 -1.82 -4.95
C LYS A 22 0.53 -2.90 -5.95
N THR A 23 1.44 -3.79 -5.55
CA THR A 23 1.91 -4.89 -6.41
C THR A 23 0.80 -5.89 -6.69
N ARG A 24 -0.04 -6.21 -5.71
CA ARG A 24 -1.19 -7.11 -5.90
C ARG A 24 -2.17 -6.56 -6.94
N TYR A 25 -2.54 -5.29 -6.84
CA TYR A 25 -3.36 -4.61 -7.84
C TYR A 25 -2.69 -4.64 -9.22
N SER A 26 -1.39 -4.33 -9.30
CA SER A 26 -0.64 -4.37 -10.55
C SER A 26 -0.66 -5.75 -11.22
N LEU A 27 -0.43 -6.83 -10.47
CA LEU A 27 -0.46 -8.19 -10.98
C LEU A 27 -1.87 -8.59 -11.47
N ASN A 28 -2.89 -8.31 -10.67
CA ASN A 28 -4.28 -8.63 -10.99
C ASN A 28 -4.80 -7.80 -12.18
N TYR A 29 -4.47 -6.52 -12.26
CA TYR A 29 -4.83 -5.64 -13.38
C TYR A 29 -4.24 -6.12 -14.71
N LYS A 30 -2.99 -6.60 -14.65
CA LYS A 30 -2.31 -7.18 -15.80
C LYS A 30 -2.77 -8.60 -16.14
N GLY A 31 -3.56 -9.24 -15.27
CA GLY A 31 -3.98 -10.64 -15.44
C GLY A 31 -2.82 -11.63 -15.35
N LEU A 32 -1.75 -11.28 -14.62
CA LEU A 32 -0.57 -12.13 -14.50
C LEU A 32 -0.76 -13.17 -13.39
N PRO A 33 -0.51 -14.47 -13.65
CA PRO A 33 -0.63 -15.50 -12.63
C PRO A 33 0.51 -15.39 -11.62
N TYR A 34 0.16 -15.39 -10.35
CA TYR A 34 1.12 -15.40 -9.26
C TYR A 34 0.64 -16.28 -8.10
N LYS A 35 1.58 -16.61 -7.23
CA LYS A 35 1.31 -17.17 -5.90
C LYS A 35 1.80 -16.21 -4.83
N THR A 36 1.14 -16.19 -3.68
CA THR A 36 1.60 -15.43 -2.52
C THR A 36 2.44 -16.29 -1.56
N VAL A 37 3.63 -15.81 -1.19
CA VAL A 37 4.41 -16.31 -0.05
C VAL A 37 4.24 -15.33 1.10
N TRP A 38 3.64 -15.82 2.18
CA TRP A 38 3.35 -15.03 3.38
C TRP A 38 4.53 -15.08 4.35
N LEU A 39 4.99 -13.90 4.80
CA LEU A 39 6.12 -13.73 5.70
C LEU A 39 5.72 -12.96 6.95
N GLU A 40 6.29 -13.31 8.09
CA GLU A 40 6.30 -12.43 9.25
C GLU A 40 7.33 -11.32 9.09
N TYR A 41 7.14 -10.20 9.79
CA TYR A 41 8.08 -9.06 9.73
C TYR A 41 9.55 -9.43 9.98
N PRO A 42 9.88 -10.25 11.01
CA PRO A 42 11.26 -10.65 11.28
C PRO A 42 11.90 -11.47 10.16
N ASP A 43 11.09 -12.16 9.35
CA ASP A 43 11.55 -13.08 8.31
C ASP A 43 11.82 -12.40 6.96
N VAL A 44 11.37 -11.14 6.79
CA VAL A 44 11.55 -10.40 5.54
C VAL A 44 13.03 -10.27 5.19
N GLU A 45 13.85 -9.71 6.07
CA GLU A 45 15.27 -9.48 5.76
C GLU A 45 16.04 -10.79 5.48
N PRO A 46 15.94 -11.86 6.30
CA PRO A 46 16.53 -13.16 5.97
C PRO A 46 16.06 -13.73 4.63
N MET A 47 14.76 -13.65 4.34
CA MET A 47 14.20 -14.16 3.09
C MET A 47 14.69 -13.35 1.88
N MET A 48 14.65 -12.02 1.95
CA MET A 48 15.08 -11.15 0.86
C MET A 48 16.56 -11.37 0.52
N LYS A 49 17.41 -11.54 1.54
CA LYS A 49 18.82 -11.91 1.33
C LYS A 49 18.96 -13.30 0.69
N LYS A 50 18.18 -14.29 1.15
CA LYS A 50 18.22 -15.67 0.62
C LYS A 50 17.88 -15.73 -0.87
N ILE A 51 16.93 -14.93 -1.31
CA ILE A 51 16.50 -14.90 -2.72
C ILE A 51 17.30 -13.91 -3.57
N GLY A 52 18.25 -13.18 -2.99
CA GLY A 52 19.07 -12.21 -3.72
C GLY A 52 18.35 -10.89 -4.07
N ALA A 53 17.32 -10.51 -3.33
CA ALA A 53 16.66 -9.22 -3.50
C ALA A 53 17.58 -8.09 -3.01
N ALA A 54 17.58 -6.96 -3.73
CA ALA A 54 18.27 -5.75 -3.29
C ALA A 54 17.52 -5.08 -2.12
N PRO A 55 18.23 -4.39 -1.21
CA PRO A 55 17.58 -3.52 -0.23
C PRO A 55 16.91 -2.34 -0.92
N THR A 56 15.78 -1.87 -0.38
CA THR A 56 15.01 -0.76 -0.96
C THR A 56 15.39 0.60 -0.39
N SER A 57 16.02 0.64 0.79
CA SER A 57 16.54 1.86 1.40
C SER A 57 17.56 1.53 2.50
N LYS A 58 17.78 2.47 3.43
CA LYS A 58 18.63 2.31 4.62
C LYS A 58 17.81 2.49 5.89
N LYS A 59 18.20 1.76 6.94
CA LYS A 59 17.73 1.97 8.32
C LYS A 59 18.34 3.25 8.91
N ALA A 60 17.88 3.66 10.09
CA ALA A 60 18.38 4.85 10.78
C ALA A 60 19.89 4.78 11.10
N ASP A 61 20.42 3.57 11.34
CA ASP A 61 21.85 3.31 11.56
C ASP A 61 22.68 3.25 10.26
N GLY A 62 22.05 3.46 9.10
CA GLY A 62 22.69 3.40 7.78
C GLY A 62 22.81 1.99 7.19
N SER A 63 22.46 0.93 7.93
CA SER A 63 22.47 -0.44 7.41
C SER A 63 21.35 -0.66 6.36
N PRO A 64 21.48 -1.65 5.45
CA PRO A 64 20.47 -1.89 4.43
C PRO A 64 19.10 -2.24 5.00
N LEU A 65 18.04 -1.62 4.48
CA LEU A 65 16.66 -1.97 4.78
C LEU A 65 16.07 -2.81 3.65
N TYR A 66 15.66 -4.03 3.99
CA TYR A 66 14.94 -4.93 3.09
C TYR A 66 13.45 -4.81 3.37
N THR A 67 12.65 -4.68 2.32
CA THR A 67 11.19 -4.53 2.43
C THR A 67 10.48 -5.44 1.44
N ILE A 68 9.17 -5.54 1.61
CA ILE A 68 8.24 -6.11 0.63
C ILE A 68 7.14 -5.07 0.33
N PRO A 69 6.55 -5.07 -0.88
CA PRO A 69 6.52 -6.16 -1.84
C PRO A 69 7.87 -6.43 -2.51
N THR A 70 8.13 -7.71 -2.69
CA THR A 70 9.18 -8.23 -3.57
C THR A 70 8.53 -9.29 -4.45
N ILE A 71 8.98 -9.39 -5.70
CA ILE A 71 8.61 -10.50 -6.58
C ILE A 71 9.83 -11.33 -6.97
N TYR A 72 9.59 -12.62 -7.19
CA TYR A 72 10.47 -13.48 -7.97
C TYR A 72 9.71 -13.98 -9.19
N ASP A 73 10.23 -13.72 -10.38
CA ASP A 73 9.62 -14.16 -11.63
C ASP A 73 10.39 -15.36 -12.20
N ASP A 74 9.80 -16.56 -12.12
CA ASP A 74 10.49 -17.77 -12.65
C ASP A 74 10.73 -17.69 -14.16
N SER A 75 9.96 -16.87 -14.91
CA SER A 75 10.06 -16.81 -16.37
C SER A 75 11.34 -16.12 -16.84
N THR A 76 11.86 -15.18 -16.04
CA THR A 76 13.09 -14.43 -16.33
C THR A 76 14.20 -14.68 -15.31
N GLY A 77 13.90 -15.35 -14.19
CA GLY A 77 14.81 -15.54 -13.06
C GLY A 77 15.09 -14.24 -12.31
N THR A 78 14.22 -13.23 -12.42
CA THR A 78 14.46 -11.89 -11.87
C THR A 78 13.84 -11.73 -10.48
N VAL A 79 14.57 -11.07 -9.58
CA VAL A 79 14.12 -10.71 -8.23
C VAL A 79 14.06 -9.19 -8.14
N ILE A 80 12.91 -8.63 -7.77
CA ILE A 80 12.71 -7.18 -7.72
C ILE A 80 11.94 -6.81 -6.46
N ALA A 81 12.50 -5.88 -5.70
CA ALA A 81 11.86 -5.23 -4.57
C ALA A 81 11.54 -3.76 -4.94
N ASP A 82 10.66 -3.13 -4.17
CA ASP A 82 10.05 -1.81 -4.43
C ASP A 82 8.85 -1.87 -5.39
N SER A 83 7.68 -1.43 -4.91
CA SER A 83 6.43 -1.53 -5.67
C SER A 83 6.43 -0.76 -7.00
N VAL A 84 7.19 0.34 -7.11
CA VAL A 84 7.29 1.13 -8.34
C VAL A 84 8.17 0.40 -9.35
N LEU A 85 9.35 -0.06 -8.92
CA LEU A 85 10.27 -0.82 -9.77
C LEU A 85 9.65 -2.13 -10.26
N ILE A 86 8.87 -2.79 -9.40
CA ILE A 86 8.07 -3.95 -9.77
C ILE A 86 7.06 -3.56 -10.87
N ALA A 87 6.30 -2.48 -10.69
CA ALA A 87 5.31 -2.06 -11.68
C ALA A 87 5.94 -1.71 -13.04
N GLU A 88 7.09 -1.04 -13.05
CA GLU A 88 7.89 -0.75 -14.25
C GLU A 88 8.34 -2.04 -14.95
N TYR A 89 8.94 -2.97 -14.21
CA TYR A 89 9.35 -4.27 -14.72
C TYR A 89 8.19 -5.05 -15.33
N LEU A 90 7.00 -5.03 -14.70
CA LEU A 90 5.83 -5.72 -15.23
C LEU A 90 5.34 -5.08 -16.53
N ASP A 91 5.44 -3.77 -16.69
CA ASP A 91 5.09 -3.06 -17.93
C ASP A 91 6.05 -3.37 -19.08
N GLU A 92 7.34 -3.51 -18.77
CA GLU A 92 8.41 -3.83 -19.72
C GLU A 92 8.40 -5.30 -20.13
N THR A 93 8.32 -6.21 -19.15
CA THR A 93 8.43 -7.66 -19.35
C THR A 93 7.17 -8.27 -19.96
N TYR A 94 6.00 -7.69 -19.65
CA TYR A 94 4.70 -8.18 -20.11
C TYR A 94 3.96 -7.12 -20.96
N PRO A 95 4.51 -6.71 -22.12
CA PRO A 95 4.00 -5.56 -22.86
C PRO A 95 2.63 -5.78 -23.51
N SER A 96 2.18 -7.03 -23.63
CA SER A 96 0.84 -7.40 -24.12
C SER A 96 -0.27 -7.22 -23.08
N THR A 97 0.08 -6.94 -21.82
CA THR A 97 -0.88 -6.67 -20.74
C THR A 97 -1.21 -5.18 -20.64
N PRO A 98 -2.35 -4.79 -20.02
CA PRO A 98 -2.67 -3.38 -19.77
C PRO A 98 -1.53 -2.62 -19.07
N LYS A 99 -1.28 -1.38 -19.47
CA LYS A 99 -0.15 -0.57 -18.96
C LYS A 99 -0.46 0.08 -17.60
N LEU A 100 0.47 -0.02 -16.67
CA LEU A 100 0.45 0.68 -15.38
C LEU A 100 0.91 2.13 -15.54
N PHE A 101 1.89 2.33 -16.43
CA PHE A 101 2.43 3.61 -16.85
C PHE A 101 2.20 3.79 -18.36
N PRO A 102 1.02 4.28 -18.79
CA PRO A 102 0.82 4.64 -20.19
C PRO A 102 1.89 5.61 -20.70
N PRO A 103 2.21 5.61 -22.01
CA PRO A 103 3.27 6.43 -22.57
C PRO A 103 3.17 7.91 -22.18
N GLY A 104 4.28 8.50 -21.75
CA GLY A 104 4.36 9.91 -21.34
C GLY A 104 3.86 10.22 -19.92
N THR A 105 3.40 9.23 -19.16
CA THR A 105 2.81 9.48 -17.82
C THR A 105 3.74 9.24 -16.66
N HIS A 106 4.90 8.60 -16.88
CA HIS A 106 5.80 8.13 -15.81
C HIS A 106 6.18 9.25 -14.83
N ALA A 107 6.71 10.37 -15.32
CA ALA A 107 7.08 11.51 -14.48
C ALA A 107 5.88 12.12 -13.73
N LEU A 108 4.70 12.17 -14.37
CA LEU A 108 3.49 12.71 -13.76
C LEU A 108 2.96 11.80 -12.65
N GLN A 109 2.97 10.47 -12.86
CA GLN A 109 2.58 9.51 -11.84
C GLN A 109 3.59 9.49 -10.69
N GLY A 110 4.89 9.64 -10.96
CA GLY A 110 5.92 9.81 -9.93
C GLY A 110 5.69 11.06 -9.08
N ALA A 111 5.44 12.21 -9.71
CA ALA A 111 5.11 13.45 -9.00
C ALA A 111 3.79 13.34 -8.21
N PHE A 112 2.77 12.70 -8.78
CA PHE A 112 1.51 12.41 -8.10
C PHE A 112 1.72 11.54 -6.86
N GLN A 113 2.49 10.46 -6.96
CA GLN A 113 2.79 9.59 -5.83
C GLN A 113 3.54 10.34 -4.72
N GLN A 114 4.48 11.21 -5.08
CA GLN A 114 5.21 12.03 -4.10
C GLN A 114 4.27 12.99 -3.38
N LEU A 115 3.39 13.68 -4.12
CA LEU A 115 2.37 14.57 -3.56
C LEU A 115 1.39 13.81 -2.67
N PHE A 116 0.85 12.69 -3.16
CA PHE A 116 -0.04 11.82 -2.41
C PHE A 116 0.61 11.38 -1.09
N SER A 117 1.85 10.92 -1.15
CA SER A 117 2.58 10.43 0.03
C SER A 117 2.85 11.55 1.04
N SER A 118 3.26 12.74 0.58
CA SER A 118 3.55 13.87 1.48
C SER A 118 2.30 14.41 2.17
N MET A 119 1.15 14.39 1.49
CA MET A 119 -0.12 14.87 2.04
C MET A 119 -0.79 13.85 2.97
N LEU A 120 -0.88 12.58 2.54
CA LEU A 120 -1.73 11.58 3.22
C LEU A 120 -0.98 10.82 4.29
N LEU A 121 0.28 10.43 4.05
CA LEU A 121 1.00 9.54 4.95
C LEU A 121 1.08 10.08 6.39
N PRO A 122 1.42 11.37 6.64
CA PRO A 122 1.50 11.89 8.01
C PRO A 122 0.17 11.91 8.76
N LEU A 123 -0.96 11.94 8.03
CA LEU A 123 -2.30 12.02 8.60
C LEU A 123 -2.86 10.61 8.84
N VAL A 124 -2.83 9.76 7.81
CA VAL A 124 -3.37 8.41 7.84
C VAL A 124 -2.61 7.52 8.82
N ILE A 125 -1.29 7.71 8.95
CA ILE A 125 -0.47 6.85 9.80
C ILE A 125 -0.90 6.88 11.27
N LYS A 126 -1.42 8.01 11.75
CA LYS A 126 -1.91 8.18 13.13
C LYS A 126 -3.13 7.29 13.44
N PHE A 127 -3.89 6.90 12.42
CA PHE A 127 -5.07 6.05 12.53
C PHE A 127 -4.81 4.57 12.25
N ILE A 128 -3.58 4.24 11.83
CA ILE A 128 -3.20 2.87 11.45
C ILE A 128 -2.12 2.35 12.39
N ILE A 129 -0.99 3.05 12.49
CA ILE A 129 0.26 2.46 12.96
C ILE A 129 0.19 1.93 14.39
N VAL A 130 -0.54 2.62 15.26
CA VAL A 130 -0.63 2.28 16.68
C VAL A 130 -1.44 1.00 16.88
N ASP A 131 -2.47 0.79 16.08
CA ASP A 131 -3.38 -0.34 16.23
C ASP A 131 -2.98 -1.56 15.38
N VAL A 132 -2.07 -1.40 14.40
CA VAL A 132 -1.56 -2.52 13.56
C VAL A 132 -1.13 -3.74 14.38
N PRO A 133 -0.30 -3.62 15.45
CA PRO A 133 0.11 -4.78 16.25
C PRO A 133 -1.06 -5.53 16.86
N LEU A 134 -2.09 -4.81 17.31
CA LEU A 134 -3.28 -5.40 17.93
C LEU A 134 -4.24 -5.98 16.89
N MET A 135 -4.42 -5.30 15.76
CA MET A 135 -5.48 -5.63 14.81
C MET A 135 -5.04 -6.62 13.74
N LEU A 136 -3.78 -6.55 13.29
CA LEU A 136 -3.34 -7.23 12.07
C LEU A 136 -2.20 -8.23 12.27
N LEU A 137 -1.29 -8.00 13.22
CA LEU A 137 -0.07 -8.80 13.31
C LEU A 137 -0.25 -10.13 14.07
N ASN A 138 0.45 -11.16 13.60
CA ASN A 138 0.73 -12.33 14.42
C ASN A 138 1.58 -11.95 15.65
N PRO A 139 1.50 -12.71 16.76
CA PRO A 139 2.31 -12.44 17.95
C PRO A 139 3.82 -12.33 17.67
N GLY A 140 4.37 -13.15 16.77
CA GLY A 140 5.80 -13.13 16.42
C GLY A 140 6.29 -11.84 15.76
N SER A 141 5.39 -11.07 15.17
CA SER A 141 5.71 -9.82 14.47
C SER A 141 5.54 -8.56 15.33
N VAL A 142 4.87 -8.66 16.49
CA VAL A 142 4.50 -7.50 17.32
C VAL A 142 5.72 -6.76 17.87
N GLU A 143 6.65 -7.47 18.50
CA GLU A 143 7.84 -6.86 19.10
C GLU A 143 8.71 -6.20 18.04
N TYR A 144 8.98 -6.92 16.95
CA TYR A 144 9.74 -6.41 15.82
C TYR A 144 9.10 -5.13 15.28
N PHE A 145 7.79 -5.14 15.02
CA PHE A 145 7.09 -3.99 14.46
C PHE A 145 7.15 -2.78 15.40
N ASN A 146 6.83 -2.97 16.68
CA ASN A 146 6.85 -1.89 17.67
C ASN A 146 8.23 -1.25 17.77
N LYS A 147 9.30 -2.06 17.87
CA LYS A 147 10.67 -1.56 17.95
C LYS A 147 11.03 -0.73 16.72
N HIS A 148 10.95 -1.33 15.54
CA HIS A 148 11.43 -0.70 14.30
C HIS A 148 10.60 0.53 13.91
N ARG A 149 9.29 0.52 14.17
CA ARG A 149 8.43 1.69 13.89
C ARG A 149 8.64 2.81 14.92
N SER A 150 8.83 2.48 16.20
CA SER A 150 9.14 3.51 17.22
C SER A 150 10.47 4.20 16.91
N GLU A 151 11.50 3.43 16.53
CA GLU A 151 12.78 3.96 16.05
C GLU A 151 12.60 4.83 14.80
N GLN A 152 11.83 4.36 13.80
CA GLN A 152 11.56 5.11 12.57
C GLN A 152 10.88 6.45 12.82
N PHE A 153 9.93 6.52 13.76
CA PHE A 153 9.20 7.75 14.09
C PHE A 153 9.88 8.59 15.17
N GLY A 154 10.99 8.13 15.74
CA GLY A 154 11.71 8.84 16.80
C GLY A 154 10.89 8.98 18.10
N VAL A 155 10.04 8.00 18.40
CA VAL A 155 9.19 7.97 19.61
C VAL A 155 9.58 6.81 20.52
N PRO A 156 9.36 6.89 21.84
CA PRO A 156 9.69 5.80 22.76
C PRO A 156 8.81 4.55 22.54
N THR A 157 7.54 4.75 22.19
CA THR A 157 6.58 3.70 21.84
C THR A 157 5.62 4.22 20.78
N LEU A 158 5.01 3.33 19.99
CA LEU A 158 3.97 3.73 19.04
C LEU A 158 2.74 4.35 19.69
N GLU A 159 2.47 4.00 20.95
CA GLU A 159 1.36 4.59 21.71
C GLU A 159 1.51 6.11 21.88
N ALA A 160 2.74 6.65 21.85
CA ALA A 160 2.98 8.09 21.85
C ALA A 160 2.41 8.82 20.61
N LEU A 161 2.08 8.08 19.54
CA LEU A 161 1.45 8.60 18.33
C LEU A 161 -0.09 8.52 18.37
N ARG A 162 -0.69 7.95 19.42
CA ARG A 162 -2.14 7.78 19.50
C ARG A 162 -2.84 9.13 19.49
N VAL A 163 -3.82 9.27 18.59
CA VAL A 163 -4.70 10.43 18.56
C VAL A 163 -5.62 10.36 19.78
N PRO A 164 -5.63 11.36 20.66
CA PRO A 164 -6.50 11.34 21.82
C PRO A 164 -7.98 11.49 21.39
N PRO A 165 -8.94 10.91 22.13
CA PRO A 165 -10.34 10.88 21.71
C PRO A 165 -10.92 12.25 21.34
N GLU A 166 -10.59 13.29 22.09
CA GLU A 166 -11.05 14.66 21.88
C GLU A 166 -10.50 15.31 20.59
N ALA A 167 -9.38 14.82 20.06
CA ALA A 167 -8.80 15.30 18.81
C ALA A 167 -9.17 14.45 17.59
N LYS A 168 -9.82 13.29 17.81
CA LYS A 168 -10.08 12.28 16.76
C LYS A 168 -10.83 12.86 15.57
N ASP A 169 -11.90 13.63 15.81
CA ASP A 169 -12.68 14.22 14.73
C ASP A 169 -11.92 15.29 13.96
N ALA A 170 -11.15 16.15 14.66
CA ALA A 170 -10.33 17.17 14.03
C ALA A 170 -9.24 16.56 13.13
N GLU A 171 -8.59 15.48 13.57
CA GLU A 171 -7.61 14.76 12.74
C GLU A 171 -8.28 14.05 11.55
N TRP A 172 -9.47 13.47 11.72
CA TRP A 172 -10.23 12.91 10.59
C TRP A 172 -10.67 13.98 9.58
N HIS A 173 -10.96 15.21 10.02
CA HIS A 173 -11.22 16.32 9.12
C HIS A 173 -10.00 16.65 8.27
N LYS A 174 -8.78 16.64 8.84
CA LYS A 174 -7.54 16.81 8.05
C LYS A 174 -7.37 15.71 7.00
N VAL A 175 -7.65 14.46 7.37
CA VAL A 175 -7.62 13.33 6.41
C VAL A 175 -8.62 13.58 5.28
N LYS A 176 -9.86 13.97 5.61
CA LYS A 176 -10.90 14.31 4.64
C LYS A 176 -10.43 15.41 3.69
N ASP A 177 -9.90 16.51 4.21
CA ASP A 177 -9.42 17.65 3.42
C ASP A 177 -8.28 17.24 2.48
N ALA A 178 -7.35 16.40 2.94
CA ALA A 178 -6.26 15.91 2.12
C ALA A 178 -6.75 15.01 0.96
N PHE A 179 -7.72 14.13 1.24
CA PHE A 179 -8.43 13.41 0.17
C PHE A 179 -9.18 14.39 -0.75
N GLY A 180 -9.82 15.42 -0.22
CA GLY A 180 -10.55 16.43 -1.00
C GLY A 180 -9.64 17.19 -1.97
N ALA A 181 -8.44 17.55 -1.52
CA ALA A 181 -7.42 18.18 -2.36
C ALA A 181 -6.95 17.24 -3.49
N LEU A 182 -6.79 15.94 -3.22
CA LEU A 182 -6.49 14.95 -4.26
C LEU A 182 -7.66 14.81 -5.26
N ASN A 183 -8.90 14.78 -4.77
CA ASN A 183 -10.08 14.72 -5.63
C ASN A 183 -10.15 15.93 -6.56
N ALA A 184 -9.82 17.12 -6.07
CA ALA A 184 -9.83 18.36 -6.85
C ALA A 184 -8.81 18.40 -8.00
N LEU A 185 -7.82 17.49 -8.03
CA LEU A 185 -6.91 17.34 -9.17
C LEU A 185 -7.54 16.60 -10.36
N ASN A 186 -8.64 15.89 -10.12
CA ASN A 186 -9.36 15.11 -11.13
C ASN A 186 -10.50 15.95 -11.72
N LYS A 187 -10.99 15.59 -12.92
CA LYS A 187 -12.24 16.19 -13.40
C LYS A 187 -13.42 15.58 -12.65
N ASP A 188 -14.47 16.38 -12.51
CA ASP A 188 -15.71 15.93 -11.87
C ASP A 188 -16.27 14.69 -12.59
N GLY A 189 -16.51 13.63 -11.83
CA GLY A 189 -17.02 12.34 -12.33
C GLY A 189 -15.94 11.30 -12.65
N ASP A 190 -14.67 11.69 -12.77
CA ASP A 190 -13.59 10.74 -13.05
C ASP A 190 -13.46 9.69 -11.95
N THR A 191 -13.32 8.42 -12.35
CA THR A 191 -13.04 7.30 -11.43
C THR A 191 -11.56 6.95 -11.38
N TRP A 192 -10.83 7.19 -12.47
CA TRP A 192 -9.39 6.97 -12.56
C TRP A 192 -8.65 8.30 -12.65
N VAL A 193 -7.41 8.34 -12.15
CA VAL A 193 -6.55 9.54 -12.21
C VAL A 193 -6.31 9.99 -13.66
N MET A 194 -6.30 9.05 -14.60
CA MET A 194 -6.19 9.33 -16.03
C MET A 194 -7.54 9.38 -16.76
N GLY A 195 -8.64 9.65 -16.05
CA GLY A 195 -9.99 9.71 -16.61
C GLY A 195 -10.61 8.33 -16.79
N ASP A 196 -10.50 7.77 -17.99
CA ASP A 196 -11.10 6.48 -18.37
C ASP A 196 -10.15 5.28 -18.21
N THR A 197 -8.87 5.54 -17.98
CA THR A 197 -7.80 4.54 -17.99
C THR A 197 -7.26 4.32 -16.58
N PRO A 198 -7.32 3.10 -16.02
CA PRO A 198 -6.65 2.79 -14.75
C PRO A 198 -5.13 2.90 -14.88
N SER A 199 -4.47 3.45 -13.87
CA SER A 199 -3.01 3.56 -13.83
C SER A 199 -2.44 3.19 -12.45
N PHE A 200 -1.11 3.12 -12.35
CA PHE A 200 -0.44 2.84 -11.07
C PHE A 200 -0.81 3.84 -9.97
N ALA A 201 -1.04 5.11 -10.32
CA ALA A 201 -1.51 6.16 -9.41
C ALA A 201 -2.83 5.79 -8.70
N ASP A 202 -3.77 5.16 -9.42
CA ASP A 202 -5.02 4.68 -8.83
C ASP A 202 -4.78 3.58 -7.79
N PHE A 203 -3.83 2.68 -8.09
CA PHE A 203 -3.46 1.60 -7.18
C PHE A 203 -2.71 2.09 -5.95
N VAL A 204 -1.97 3.21 -6.06
CA VAL A 204 -1.41 3.90 -4.89
C VAL A 204 -2.53 4.39 -3.97
N ILE A 205 -3.55 5.07 -4.49
CA ILE A 205 -4.69 5.56 -3.68
C ILE A 205 -5.47 4.38 -3.09
N ALA A 206 -5.86 3.43 -3.93
CA ALA A 206 -6.65 2.26 -3.55
C ALA A 206 -5.93 1.40 -2.50
N SER A 207 -4.60 1.33 -2.53
CA SER A 207 -3.83 0.57 -1.55
C SER A 207 -3.94 1.13 -0.12
N VAL A 208 -3.98 2.46 0.02
CA VAL A 208 -4.17 3.12 1.32
C VAL A 208 -5.60 2.92 1.82
N LEU A 209 -6.59 3.05 0.93
CA LEU A 209 -7.98 2.78 1.26
C LEU A 209 -8.20 1.31 1.66
N ALA A 210 -7.56 0.36 0.96
CA ALA A 210 -7.59 -1.05 1.32
C ALA A 210 -6.98 -1.32 2.71
N ALA A 211 -5.86 -0.67 3.04
CA ALA A 211 -5.26 -0.78 4.38
C ALA A 211 -6.17 -0.20 5.48
N LEU A 212 -6.82 0.94 5.23
CA LEU A 212 -7.82 1.51 6.14
C LEU A 212 -9.02 0.57 6.33
N LYS A 213 -9.50 -0.06 5.25
CA LYS A 213 -10.55 -1.08 5.30
C LYS A 213 -10.13 -2.27 6.15
N SER A 214 -8.89 -2.76 6.00
CA SER A 214 -8.37 -3.87 6.81
C SER A 214 -8.22 -3.50 8.30
N MET A 215 -7.86 -2.25 8.61
CA MET A 215 -7.72 -1.76 9.98
C MET A 215 -9.04 -1.60 10.71
N HIS A 216 -10.02 -0.94 10.09
CA HIS A 216 -11.28 -0.59 10.75
C HIS A 216 -12.40 -1.61 10.50
N GLY A 217 -12.32 -2.37 9.41
CA GLY A 217 -13.36 -3.27 8.96
C GLY A 217 -14.40 -2.57 8.08
N LYS A 218 -14.99 -3.33 7.14
CA LYS A 218 -15.94 -2.83 6.13
C LYS A 218 -17.25 -2.28 6.70
N GLU A 219 -17.64 -2.70 7.90
CA GLU A 219 -18.88 -2.26 8.57
C GLU A 219 -18.61 -1.14 9.58
N SER A 220 -17.38 -0.61 9.65
CA SER A 220 -17.06 0.46 10.59
C SER A 220 -17.65 1.81 10.19
N ALA A 221 -17.91 2.64 11.19
CA ALA A 221 -18.32 4.03 10.99
C ALA A 221 -17.24 4.82 10.24
N GLU A 222 -15.95 4.57 10.55
CA GLU A 222 -14.82 5.18 9.85
C GLU A 222 -14.80 4.84 8.36
N TRP A 223 -14.93 3.55 8.01
CA TRP A 223 -14.96 3.13 6.61
C TRP A 223 -16.15 3.74 5.86
N THR A 224 -17.34 3.67 6.45
CA THR A 224 -18.57 4.26 5.88
C THR A 224 -18.42 5.76 5.65
N ARG A 225 -17.83 6.47 6.63
CA ARG A 225 -17.53 7.90 6.55
C ARG A 225 -16.60 8.19 5.37
N ILE A 226 -15.49 7.48 5.22
CA ILE A 226 -14.54 7.68 4.11
C ILE A 226 -15.21 7.46 2.76
N MET A 227 -16.01 6.39 2.61
CA MET A 227 -16.70 6.07 1.35
C MET A 227 -17.71 7.14 0.95
N SER A 228 -18.33 7.85 1.90
CA SER A 228 -19.25 8.96 1.63
C SER A 228 -18.58 10.27 1.15
N TRP A 229 -17.26 10.41 1.27
CA TRP A 229 -16.60 11.68 1.01
C TRP A 229 -16.58 12.04 -0.48
N HIS A 230 -16.57 13.36 -0.73
CA HIS A 230 -16.40 13.97 -2.06
C HIS A 230 -17.36 13.37 -3.11
N GLY A 231 -18.64 13.27 -2.72
CA GLY A 231 -19.70 12.73 -3.59
C GLY A 231 -19.49 11.25 -3.93
N GLY A 232 -18.93 10.45 -3.01
CA GLY A 232 -18.72 9.01 -3.21
C GLY A 232 -17.54 8.66 -4.11
N ARG A 233 -16.59 9.59 -4.33
CA ARG A 233 -15.43 9.37 -5.22
C ARG A 233 -14.63 8.12 -4.86
N TRP A 234 -14.35 7.94 -3.57
CA TRP A 234 -13.51 6.85 -3.08
C TRP A 234 -14.24 5.52 -3.11
N GLU A 235 -15.54 5.52 -2.86
CA GLU A 235 -16.38 4.34 -3.04
C GLU A 235 -16.34 3.86 -4.49
N ARG A 236 -16.56 4.76 -5.46
CA ARG A 236 -16.45 4.42 -6.89
C ARG A 236 -15.09 3.82 -7.25
N LEU A 237 -13.99 4.40 -6.73
CA LEU A 237 -12.66 3.85 -6.94
C LEU A 237 -12.55 2.43 -6.36
N MET A 238 -12.97 2.24 -5.11
CA MET A 238 -12.89 0.94 -4.43
C MET A 238 -13.73 -0.14 -5.11
N MET A 239 -14.92 0.21 -5.61
CA MET A 239 -15.73 -0.68 -6.44
C MET A 239 -15.03 -1.02 -7.76
N ALA A 240 -14.41 -0.03 -8.41
CA ALA A 240 -13.75 -0.22 -9.70
C ALA A 240 -12.51 -1.11 -9.60
N VAL A 241 -11.77 -1.06 -8.48
CA VAL A 241 -10.60 -1.91 -8.24
C VAL A 241 -10.94 -3.28 -7.64
N GLU A 242 -12.18 -3.55 -7.26
CA GLU A 242 -12.58 -4.81 -6.61
C GLU A 242 -12.26 -6.04 -7.48
N LYS A 243 -12.47 -5.95 -8.79
CA LYS A 243 -12.08 -6.99 -9.76
C LYS A 243 -10.56 -7.25 -9.81
N TYR A 244 -9.76 -6.34 -9.27
CA TYR A 244 -8.30 -6.44 -9.17
C TYR A 244 -7.84 -6.74 -7.74
N SER A 245 -8.75 -7.12 -6.82
CA SER A 245 -8.44 -7.41 -5.42
C SER A 245 -8.26 -8.90 -5.10
N ALA A 246 -8.25 -9.78 -6.11
CA ALA A 246 -8.10 -11.22 -5.92
C ALA A 246 -6.81 -11.57 -5.15
N VAL A 247 -6.91 -12.56 -4.27
CA VAL A 247 -5.78 -13.15 -3.55
C VAL A 247 -5.50 -14.51 -4.17
N LEU A 248 -4.34 -14.64 -4.80
CA LEU A 248 -3.88 -15.86 -5.48
C LEU A 248 -2.61 -16.43 -4.80
#